data_AF-A0A841AI34-F1
#
_entry.id   AF-A0A841AI34-F1
#
_cell.length_a   1.000
_cell.length_b   1.000
_cell.length_c   1.000
_cell.angle_alpha   90.00
_cell.angle_beta   90.00
_cell.angle_gamma   90.00
#
_symmetry.space_group_name_H-M   'P 1'
#
loop_
_entity.id
_entity.type
_entity.pdbx_description
1 polymer ?
#
loop_
_entity_poly.entity_id
_entity_poly.type
_entity_poly.pdbx_seq_one_letter_code
_entity_poly.pdbx_strand_id
1 'polypeptide(L)'
;MMGTRAAAARGAHSARVLGIVVGFGVLAGAWWVLVLVGASARGAELGASARYLAFPLALLLGLGIGRLGARRAGGGAGVLIPAAAASAALVLLLVPLYANAQAAAGVQLVALSGLMLRGVRARSRPPSSADGGAVPRPERVALLTLALCAVTVVLGVLLAVRSQAAAILLLPVAAAAVLPAVGAGRRTGSVRAVAVAGLGAIAAAIAAVLLLARAETWPRELRETESLSYARHSLWSDALLLWSAHPLTGAGPGAFYDYSATARSEEHLRAVHSSILQVGSEFGLLGALLLLVVLAAGVLLAARGDPGPALLGIAAWSALAVHSMIDHLYEFPVVVILAGLVVGWAGARPPRPTGPPIPTALPQAPSPAKSPSDACSGQQSHRGSRGGGQPLRGEFSERSRPRLSREVPPRS
;
A
#
# COMPACT_ATOMS: atom_id res chain seq x y z
N MET A 1 -26.39 -7.53 -32.61
CA MET A 1 -26.47 -6.80 -31.32
C MET A 1 -25.35 -7.10 -30.30
N MET A 2 -24.62 -8.21 -30.34
CA MET A 2 -23.54 -8.47 -29.35
C MET A 2 -22.30 -7.56 -29.47
N GLY A 3 -21.95 -7.10 -30.70
CA GLY A 3 -20.78 -6.25 -30.92
C GLY A 3 -20.84 -4.88 -30.22
N THR A 4 -22.03 -4.30 -30.07
CA THR A 4 -22.22 -2.98 -29.44
C THR A 4 -22.00 -3.03 -27.93
N ARG A 5 -22.41 -4.12 -27.24
CA ARG A 5 -22.18 -4.28 -25.79
C ARG A 5 -20.70 -4.44 -25.44
N ALA A 6 -19.94 -5.18 -26.24
CA ALA A 6 -18.50 -5.36 -26.02
C ALA A 6 -17.73 -4.05 -26.26
N ALA A 7 -18.09 -3.28 -27.30
CA ALA A 7 -17.52 -1.97 -27.55
C ALA A 7 -17.84 -0.98 -26.40
N ALA A 8 -19.07 -0.94 -25.92
CA ALA A 8 -19.49 -0.10 -24.79
C ALA A 8 -18.73 -0.46 -23.49
N ALA A 9 -18.55 -1.74 -23.20
CA ALA A 9 -17.79 -2.19 -22.02
C ALA A 9 -16.31 -1.82 -22.08
N ARG A 10 -15.68 -1.86 -23.27
CA ARG A 10 -14.30 -1.40 -23.49
C ARG A 10 -14.20 0.12 -23.29
N GLY A 11 -15.13 0.89 -23.86
CA GLY A 11 -15.19 2.34 -23.69
C GLY A 11 -15.31 2.76 -22.22
N ALA A 12 -16.22 2.10 -21.48
CA ALA A 12 -16.40 2.36 -20.05
C ALA A 12 -15.15 2.03 -19.21
N HIS A 13 -14.38 1.00 -19.58
CA HIS A 13 -13.14 0.67 -18.87
C HIS A 13 -12.04 1.70 -19.15
N SER A 14 -11.82 2.07 -20.42
CA SER A 14 -10.84 3.08 -20.81
C SER A 14 -11.13 4.43 -20.17
N ALA A 15 -12.40 4.87 -20.17
CA ALA A 15 -12.82 6.11 -19.52
C ALA A 15 -12.52 6.12 -18.01
N ARG A 16 -12.72 4.99 -17.31
CA ARG A 16 -12.39 4.88 -15.88
C ARG A 16 -10.88 4.94 -15.62
N VAL A 17 -10.06 4.30 -16.45
CA VAL A 17 -8.59 4.35 -16.29
C VAL A 17 -8.07 5.75 -16.57
N LEU A 18 -8.56 6.39 -17.64
CA LEU A 18 -8.22 7.76 -17.99
C LEU A 18 -8.59 8.73 -16.87
N GLY A 19 -9.81 8.62 -16.32
CA GLY A 19 -10.26 9.47 -15.22
C GLY A 19 -9.37 9.41 -13.97
N ILE A 20 -8.67 8.30 -13.72
CA ILE A 20 -7.75 8.19 -12.58
C ILE A 20 -6.42 8.90 -12.84
N VAL A 21 -5.85 8.68 -14.03
CA VAL A 21 -4.61 9.37 -14.42
C VAL A 21 -4.86 10.88 -14.41
N VAL A 22 -5.98 11.30 -14.98
CA VAL A 22 -6.44 12.69 -14.97
C VAL A 22 -6.62 13.16 -13.53
N GLY A 23 -7.30 12.40 -12.67
CA GLY A 23 -7.48 12.76 -11.25
C GLY A 23 -6.16 12.98 -10.50
N PHE A 24 -5.18 12.07 -10.61
CA PHE A 24 -3.87 12.26 -10.01
C PHE A 24 -3.08 13.41 -10.66
N GLY A 25 -3.21 13.63 -11.96
CA GLY A 25 -2.62 14.78 -12.65
C GLY A 25 -3.19 16.11 -12.17
N VAL A 26 -4.50 16.17 -11.93
CA VAL A 26 -5.16 17.34 -11.34
C VAL A 26 -4.67 17.59 -9.92
N LEU A 27 -4.55 16.55 -9.09
CA LEU A 27 -3.99 16.68 -7.73
C LEU A 27 -2.54 17.16 -7.75
N ALA A 28 -1.71 16.62 -8.65
CA ALA A 28 -0.33 17.06 -8.85
C ALA A 28 -0.25 18.52 -9.32
N GLY A 29 -1.11 18.92 -10.26
CA GLY A 29 -1.20 20.29 -10.73
C GLY A 29 -1.63 21.25 -9.62
N ALA A 30 -2.66 20.90 -8.84
CA ALA A 30 -3.09 21.69 -7.68
C ALA A 30 -1.97 21.84 -6.64
N TRP A 31 -1.20 20.76 -6.42
CA TRP A 31 -0.06 20.77 -5.50
C TRP A 31 1.02 21.74 -5.98
N TRP A 32 1.39 21.67 -7.25
CA TRP A 32 2.36 22.60 -7.83
C TRP A 32 1.89 24.04 -7.80
N VAL A 33 0.64 24.32 -8.14
CA VAL A 33 0.08 25.67 -8.05
C VAL A 33 0.20 26.18 -6.62
N LEU A 34 -0.18 25.38 -5.62
CA LEU A 34 -0.05 25.75 -4.22
C LEU A 34 1.41 26.06 -3.83
N VAL A 35 2.35 25.19 -4.23
CA VAL A 35 3.79 25.37 -3.93
C VAL A 35 4.35 26.62 -4.61
N LEU A 36 4.06 26.84 -5.89
CA LEU A 36 4.57 27.97 -6.66
C LEU A 36 3.97 29.30 -6.20
N VAL A 37 2.66 29.33 -5.89
CA VAL A 37 2.02 30.52 -5.32
C VAL A 37 2.60 30.82 -3.93
N GLY A 38 2.76 29.81 -3.07
CA GLY A 38 3.39 29.96 -1.76
C GLY A 38 4.84 30.46 -1.85
N ALA A 39 5.62 29.92 -2.78
CA ALA A 39 6.99 30.36 -3.05
C ALA A 39 7.04 31.81 -3.51
N SER A 40 6.19 32.18 -4.47
CA SER A 40 6.11 33.53 -5.01
C SER A 40 5.66 34.54 -3.95
N ALA A 41 4.65 34.21 -3.14
CA ALA A 41 4.16 35.08 -2.08
C ALA A 41 5.21 35.35 -1.00
N ARG A 42 6.10 34.39 -0.75
CA ARG A 42 7.19 34.49 0.21
C ARG A 42 8.47 35.12 -0.37
N GLY A 43 8.60 35.20 -1.69
CA GLY A 43 9.88 35.50 -2.34
C GLY A 43 10.92 34.40 -2.10
N ALA A 44 10.49 33.15 -1.92
CA ALA A 44 11.38 32.03 -1.63
C ALA A 44 12.12 31.55 -2.89
N GLU A 45 13.36 31.10 -2.71
CA GLU A 45 14.12 30.48 -3.79
C GLU A 45 13.49 29.18 -4.29
N LEU A 46 13.65 28.88 -5.58
CA LEU A 46 13.18 27.62 -6.18
C LEU A 46 13.79 26.38 -5.48
N GLY A 47 14.99 26.50 -4.91
CA GLY A 47 15.64 25.43 -4.16
C GLY A 47 14.84 24.97 -2.94
N ALA A 48 14.25 25.89 -2.17
CA ALA A 48 13.39 25.58 -1.03
C ALA A 48 12.10 24.87 -1.48
N SER A 49 11.62 25.18 -2.69
CA SER A 49 10.39 24.61 -3.26
C SER A 49 10.62 23.27 -3.96
N ALA A 50 11.86 22.98 -4.39
CA ALA A 50 12.18 21.83 -5.25
C ALA A 50 11.74 20.49 -4.64
N ARG A 51 11.88 20.31 -3.32
CA ARG A 51 11.48 19.08 -2.61
C ARG A 51 9.97 18.84 -2.71
N TYR A 52 9.16 19.90 -2.57
CA TYR A 52 7.71 19.81 -2.70
C TYR A 52 7.26 19.61 -4.14
N LEU A 53 7.96 20.19 -5.11
CA LEU A 53 7.68 19.99 -6.54
C LEU A 53 8.02 18.56 -6.99
N ALA A 54 9.05 17.95 -6.39
CA ALA A 54 9.49 16.60 -6.72
C ALA A 54 8.50 15.50 -6.27
N PHE A 55 7.80 15.70 -5.15
CA PHE A 55 6.85 14.72 -4.60
C PHE A 55 5.82 14.20 -5.62
N PRO A 56 4.97 15.04 -6.25
CA PRO A 56 3.96 14.56 -7.19
C PRO A 56 4.59 13.93 -8.45
N LEU A 57 5.74 14.43 -8.92
CA LEU A 57 6.46 13.85 -10.07
C LEU A 57 6.95 12.44 -9.77
N ALA A 58 7.63 12.28 -8.64
CA ALA A 58 8.13 11.00 -8.16
C ALA A 58 6.99 9.98 -8.02
N LEU A 59 5.85 10.42 -7.47
CA LEU A 59 4.67 9.59 -7.30
C LEU A 59 4.07 9.17 -8.65
N LEU A 60 3.87 10.11 -9.58
CA LEU A 60 3.33 9.85 -10.92
C LEU A 60 4.26 8.93 -11.74
N LEU A 61 5.57 9.15 -11.65
CA LEU A 61 6.58 8.30 -12.29
C LEU A 61 6.49 6.87 -11.77
N GLY A 62 6.49 6.70 -10.44
CA GLY A 62 6.30 5.41 -9.80
C GLY A 62 5.01 4.73 -10.26
N LEU A 63 3.88 5.44 -10.18
CA LEU A 63 2.56 4.94 -10.61
C LEU A 63 2.57 4.45 -12.06
N GLY A 64 3.18 5.21 -12.96
CA GLY A 64 3.34 4.85 -14.37
C GLY A 64 4.15 3.56 -14.56
N ILE A 65 5.33 3.48 -13.93
CA ILE A 65 6.22 2.32 -13.97
C ILE A 65 5.51 1.08 -13.40
N GLY A 66 4.87 1.20 -12.24
CA GLY A 66 4.16 0.11 -11.59
C GLY A 66 3.04 -0.47 -12.45
N ARG A 67 2.24 0.39 -13.08
CA ARG A 67 1.18 -0.04 -14.01
C ARG A 67 1.73 -0.71 -15.27
N LEU A 68 2.77 -0.14 -15.84
CA LEU A 68 3.45 -0.70 -17.00
C LEU A 68 4.03 -2.08 -16.65
N GLY A 69 4.56 -2.20 -15.44
CA GLY A 69 5.05 -3.44 -14.89
C GLY A 69 4.01 -4.50 -14.71
N ALA A 70 2.87 -4.18 -14.10
CA ALA A 70 1.77 -5.13 -13.97
C ALA A 70 1.27 -5.66 -15.34
N ARG A 71 1.26 -4.80 -16.39
CA ARG A 71 0.90 -5.21 -17.75
C ARG A 71 1.95 -6.11 -18.39
N ARG A 72 3.23 -5.78 -18.20
CA ARG A 72 4.36 -6.54 -18.77
C ARG A 72 4.79 -7.71 -17.92
N ALA A 73 4.24 -7.84 -16.72
CA ALA A 73 4.49 -8.96 -15.84
C ALA A 73 4.26 -10.27 -16.58
N GLY A 74 3.38 -10.33 -17.59
CA GLY A 74 3.15 -11.53 -18.40
C GLY A 74 4.28 -11.93 -19.38
N GLY A 75 5.09 -10.98 -19.88
CA GLY A 75 6.03 -11.19 -20.98
C GLY A 75 7.50 -11.30 -20.57
N GLY A 76 8.40 -11.48 -21.54
CA GLY A 76 9.86 -11.56 -21.30
C GLY A 76 10.45 -10.30 -20.64
N ALA A 77 9.85 -9.14 -20.88
CA ALA A 77 10.20 -7.87 -20.21
C ALA A 77 9.85 -7.85 -18.71
N GLY A 78 9.12 -8.85 -18.20
CA GLY A 78 8.71 -8.94 -16.79
C GLY A 78 9.87 -9.09 -15.80
N VAL A 79 11.07 -9.45 -16.25
CA VAL A 79 12.29 -9.57 -15.41
C VAL A 79 12.92 -8.20 -15.11
N LEU A 80 12.73 -7.21 -15.99
CA LEU A 80 13.40 -5.91 -15.88
C LEU A 80 13.03 -5.16 -14.60
N ILE A 81 11.79 -5.30 -14.13
CA ILE A 81 11.32 -4.62 -12.93
C ILE A 81 11.85 -5.27 -11.65
N PRO A 82 11.78 -6.60 -11.47
CA PRO A 82 12.49 -7.26 -10.38
C PRO A 82 13.99 -6.94 -10.35
N ALA A 83 14.64 -6.88 -11.52
CA ALA A 83 16.04 -6.52 -11.61
C ALA A 83 16.29 -5.08 -11.15
N ALA A 84 15.52 -4.12 -11.67
CA ALA A 84 15.60 -2.71 -11.26
C ALA A 84 15.29 -2.53 -9.76
N ALA A 85 14.31 -3.25 -9.22
CA ALA A 85 13.97 -3.22 -7.79
C ALA A 85 15.10 -3.76 -6.91
N ALA A 86 15.70 -4.90 -7.30
CA ALA A 86 16.84 -5.47 -6.60
C ALA A 86 18.07 -4.53 -6.66
N SER A 87 18.36 -3.96 -7.83
CA SER A 87 19.43 -2.97 -7.98
C SER A 87 19.19 -1.72 -7.14
N ALA A 88 17.97 -1.19 -7.13
CA ALA A 88 17.61 -0.05 -6.29
C ALA A 88 17.77 -0.40 -4.80
N ALA A 89 17.34 -1.59 -4.36
CA ALA A 89 17.51 -2.05 -3.00
C ALA A 89 18.99 -2.14 -2.60
N LEU A 90 19.84 -2.66 -3.48
CA LEU A 90 21.28 -2.73 -3.25
C LEU A 90 21.91 -1.34 -3.15
N VAL A 91 21.59 -0.43 -4.06
CA VAL A 91 22.08 0.96 -4.00
C VAL A 91 21.62 1.64 -2.71
N LEU A 92 20.36 1.47 -2.31
CA LEU A 92 19.83 2.02 -1.06
C LEU A 92 20.53 1.47 0.19
N LEU A 93 20.98 0.21 0.16
CA LEU A 93 21.73 -0.39 1.25
C LEU A 93 23.15 0.20 1.34
N LEU A 94 23.78 0.48 0.20
CA LEU A 94 25.16 0.92 0.11
C LEU A 94 25.34 2.44 0.26
N VAL A 95 24.36 3.24 -0.15
CA VAL A 95 24.43 4.71 -0.04
C VAL A 95 23.96 5.14 1.34
N PRO A 96 24.75 5.93 2.10
CA PRO A 96 24.32 6.48 3.38
C PRO A 96 23.18 7.48 3.14
N LEU A 97 21.96 7.00 3.29
CA LEU A 97 20.75 7.81 3.29
C LEU A 97 20.19 7.88 4.71
N TYR A 98 19.23 8.77 4.90
CA TYR A 98 18.45 8.83 6.12
C TYR A 98 17.82 7.47 6.46
N ALA A 99 18.10 6.94 7.65
CA ALA A 99 17.78 5.56 8.02
C ALA A 99 16.28 5.24 7.90
N ASN A 100 15.40 6.17 8.29
CA ASN A 100 13.95 5.97 8.16
C ASN A 100 13.48 5.97 6.70
N ALA A 101 14.13 6.75 5.81
CA ALA A 101 13.84 6.71 4.38
C ALA A 101 14.26 5.36 3.76
N GLN A 102 15.44 4.85 4.11
CA GLN A 102 15.87 3.51 3.72
C GLN A 102 14.89 2.44 4.21
N ALA A 103 14.48 2.52 5.47
CA ALA A 103 13.57 1.56 6.07
C ALA A 103 12.17 1.58 5.42
N ALA A 104 11.65 2.77 5.13
CA ALA A 104 10.39 2.93 4.40
C ALA A 104 10.47 2.39 2.97
N ALA A 105 11.59 2.62 2.27
CA ALA A 105 11.85 2.00 0.98
C ALA A 105 11.89 0.46 1.08
N GLY A 106 12.49 -0.08 2.15
CA GLY A 106 12.49 -1.50 2.47
C GLY A 106 11.10 -2.12 2.53
N VAL A 107 10.16 -1.46 3.22
CA VAL A 107 8.74 -1.87 3.29
C VAL A 107 8.11 -1.91 1.89
N GLN A 108 8.37 -0.91 1.04
CA GLN A 108 7.86 -0.89 -0.33
C GLN A 108 8.47 -2.01 -1.19
N LEU A 109 9.75 -2.31 -1.02
CA LEU A 109 10.43 -3.40 -1.74
C LEU A 109 9.85 -4.77 -1.38
N VAL A 110 9.53 -5.02 -0.10
CA VAL A 110 8.86 -6.25 0.32
C VAL A 110 7.48 -6.38 -0.32
N ALA A 111 6.70 -5.29 -0.34
CA ALA A 111 5.40 -5.28 -1.00
C ALA A 111 5.51 -5.55 -2.50
N LEU A 112 6.48 -4.92 -3.17
CA LEU A 112 6.75 -5.12 -4.59
C LEU A 112 7.12 -6.57 -4.91
N SER A 113 7.98 -7.20 -4.11
CA SER A 113 8.28 -8.62 -4.25
C SER A 113 7.05 -9.52 -4.11
N GLY A 114 6.16 -9.20 -3.15
CA GLY A 114 4.87 -9.86 -3.01
C GLY A 114 4.01 -9.75 -4.28
N LEU A 115 3.97 -8.58 -4.91
CA LEU A 115 3.26 -8.35 -6.16
C LEU A 115 3.86 -9.14 -7.33
N MET A 116 5.19 -9.15 -7.45
CA MET A 116 5.92 -9.86 -8.50
C MET A 116 5.75 -11.38 -8.40
N LEU A 117 5.86 -11.95 -7.20
CA LEU A 117 5.66 -13.38 -6.94
C LEU A 117 4.26 -13.85 -7.36
N ARG A 118 3.25 -13.01 -7.18
CA ARG A 118 1.88 -13.32 -7.62
C ARG A 118 1.74 -13.30 -9.13
N GLY A 119 2.43 -12.38 -9.81
CA GLY A 119 2.51 -12.35 -11.27
C GLY A 119 3.17 -13.60 -11.85
N VAL A 120 4.18 -14.17 -11.16
CA VAL A 120 4.77 -15.47 -11.53
C VAL A 120 3.77 -16.61 -11.31
N ARG A 121 3.16 -16.71 -10.12
CA ARG A 121 2.19 -17.78 -9.80
C ARG A 121 0.96 -17.79 -10.71
N ALA A 122 0.47 -16.63 -11.12
CA ALA A 122 -0.65 -16.52 -12.04
C ALA A 122 -0.35 -17.17 -13.41
N ARG A 123 0.91 -17.15 -13.84
CA ARG A 123 1.37 -17.75 -15.11
C ARG A 123 1.69 -19.23 -15.01
N SER A 124 2.15 -19.70 -13.85
CA SER A 124 2.47 -21.12 -13.65
C SER A 124 1.24 -22.02 -13.61
N ARG A 125 0.02 -21.47 -13.58
CA ARG A 125 -1.20 -22.28 -13.63
C ARG A 125 -1.26 -23.02 -14.98
N PRO A 126 -1.43 -24.35 -14.98
CA PRO A 126 -1.55 -25.10 -16.21
C PRO A 126 -2.76 -24.59 -17.02
N PRO A 127 -2.61 -24.40 -18.35
CA PRO A 127 -3.78 -24.19 -19.19
C PRO A 127 -4.72 -25.36 -18.96
N SER A 128 -6.01 -25.08 -18.77
CA SER A 128 -7.02 -26.15 -18.69
C SER A 128 -6.88 -27.00 -19.95
N SER A 129 -6.76 -28.31 -19.76
CA SER A 129 -6.40 -29.37 -20.71
C SER A 129 -7.27 -29.49 -21.99
N ALA A 130 -8.12 -28.51 -22.28
CA ALA A 130 -8.96 -28.47 -23.47
C ALA A 130 -8.21 -28.03 -24.75
N ASP A 131 -7.15 -27.22 -24.63
CA ASP A 131 -6.40 -26.74 -25.79
C ASP A 131 -5.03 -27.46 -25.86
N GLY A 132 -4.96 -28.55 -26.64
CA GLY A 132 -3.81 -29.47 -26.75
C GLY A 132 -2.50 -28.92 -27.35
N GLY A 133 -2.24 -27.61 -27.23
CA GLY A 133 -1.00 -26.98 -27.68
C GLY A 133 0.07 -26.96 -26.60
N ALA A 134 1.07 -27.84 -26.67
CA ALA A 134 2.24 -27.80 -25.82
C ALA A 134 3.14 -26.61 -26.18
N VAL A 135 2.88 -25.44 -25.58
CA VAL A 135 3.80 -24.30 -25.67
C VAL A 135 4.94 -24.51 -24.66
N PRO A 136 6.22 -24.58 -25.09
CA PRO A 136 7.34 -24.71 -24.17
C PRO A 136 7.38 -23.54 -23.19
N ARG A 137 7.40 -23.86 -21.89
CA ARG A 137 7.41 -22.85 -20.83
C ARG A 137 8.82 -22.29 -20.65
N PRO A 138 8.98 -20.96 -20.52
CA PRO A 138 10.26 -20.35 -20.17
C PRO A 138 10.55 -20.51 -18.67
N GLU A 139 10.90 -21.73 -18.23
CA GLU A 139 11.24 -22.04 -16.83
C GLU A 139 12.37 -21.16 -16.29
N ARG A 140 13.38 -20.86 -17.12
CA ARG A 140 14.51 -19.99 -16.76
C ARG A 140 14.07 -18.59 -16.33
N VAL A 141 13.09 -18.01 -17.02
CA VAL A 141 12.57 -16.66 -16.73
C VAL A 141 11.83 -16.65 -15.39
N ALA A 142 11.07 -17.70 -15.09
CA ALA A 142 10.39 -17.85 -13.81
C ALA A 142 11.38 -18.00 -12.65
N LEU A 143 12.39 -18.86 -12.80
CA LEU A 143 13.44 -19.05 -11.79
C LEU A 143 14.21 -17.75 -11.50
N LEU A 144 14.64 -17.04 -12.54
CA LEU A 144 15.33 -15.76 -12.38
C LEU A 144 14.44 -14.72 -11.68
N THR A 145 13.16 -14.65 -12.04
CA THR A 145 12.21 -13.73 -11.38
C THR A 145 12.05 -14.08 -9.90
N LEU A 146 11.97 -15.38 -9.56
CA LEU A 146 11.88 -15.84 -8.18
C LEU A 146 13.14 -15.48 -7.38
N ALA A 147 14.33 -15.70 -7.94
CA ALA A 147 15.58 -15.32 -7.32
C ALA A 147 15.66 -13.81 -7.05
N LEU A 148 15.29 -12.98 -8.03
CA LEU A 148 15.24 -11.52 -7.86
C LEU A 148 14.21 -11.08 -6.81
N CYS A 149 13.06 -11.73 -6.75
CA CYS A 149 12.07 -11.49 -5.68
C CYS A 149 12.65 -11.84 -4.30
N ALA A 150 13.34 -12.97 -4.17
CA ALA A 150 13.94 -13.39 -2.91
C ALA A 150 15.01 -12.39 -2.43
N VAL A 151 15.92 -11.98 -3.33
CA VAL A 151 16.92 -10.95 -3.04
C VAL A 151 16.25 -9.64 -2.62
N THR A 152 15.23 -9.19 -3.37
CA THR A 152 14.52 -7.94 -3.08
C THR A 152 13.79 -7.99 -1.72
N VAL A 153 13.19 -9.14 -1.34
CA VAL A 153 12.59 -9.31 0.00
C VAL A 153 13.66 -9.23 1.08
N VAL A 154 14.77 -9.96 0.95
CA VAL A 154 15.83 -9.99 1.97
C VAL A 154 16.40 -8.60 2.16
N LEU A 155 16.78 -7.91 1.09
CA LEU A 155 17.26 -6.53 1.15
C LEU A 155 16.20 -5.59 1.72
N GLY A 156 14.94 -5.74 1.33
CA GLY A 156 13.84 -4.93 1.85
C GLY A 156 13.63 -5.09 3.36
N VAL A 157 13.72 -6.32 3.89
CA VAL A 157 13.66 -6.61 5.32
C VAL A 157 14.85 -6.00 6.05
N LEU A 158 16.07 -6.20 5.53
CA LEU A 158 17.30 -5.63 6.13
C LEU A 158 17.25 -4.11 6.21
N LEU A 159 16.70 -3.45 5.18
CA LEU A 159 16.47 -2.01 5.21
C LEU A 159 15.41 -1.64 6.25
N ALA A 160 14.27 -2.35 6.27
CA ALA A 160 13.16 -2.06 7.17
C ALA A 160 13.54 -2.16 8.66
N VAL A 161 14.38 -3.12 9.05
CA VAL A 161 14.82 -3.27 10.46
C VAL A 161 15.75 -2.16 10.94
N ARG A 162 16.23 -1.27 10.06
CA ARG A 162 17.00 -0.07 10.45
C ARG A 162 16.14 0.98 11.15
N SER A 163 14.82 0.83 11.14
CA SER A 163 13.87 1.70 11.84
C SER A 163 12.84 0.86 12.59
N GLN A 164 12.68 1.09 13.89
CA GLN A 164 11.68 0.39 14.71
C GLN A 164 10.26 0.58 14.16
N ALA A 165 9.93 1.80 13.73
CA ALA A 165 8.63 2.11 13.14
C ALA A 165 8.39 1.30 11.86
N ALA A 166 9.35 1.28 10.93
CA ALA A 166 9.24 0.50 9.70
C ALA A 166 9.16 -1.01 9.95
N ALA A 167 9.92 -1.54 10.92
CA ALA A 167 9.88 -2.95 11.28
C ALA A 167 8.49 -3.39 11.78
N ILE A 168 7.85 -2.58 12.62
CA ILE A 168 6.47 -2.84 13.08
C ILE A 168 5.49 -2.76 11.90
N LEU A 169 5.63 -1.74 11.06
CA LEU A 169 4.77 -1.51 9.89
C LEU A 169 4.97 -2.55 8.78
N LEU A 170 6.05 -3.34 8.82
CA LEU A 170 6.27 -4.46 7.92
C LEU A 170 5.32 -5.63 8.21
N LEU A 171 4.87 -5.80 9.46
CA LEU A 171 3.97 -6.88 9.87
C LEU A 171 2.63 -6.90 9.08
N PRO A 172 1.87 -5.80 8.96
CA PRO A 172 0.64 -5.79 8.16
C PRO A 172 0.92 -6.01 6.66
N VAL A 173 2.07 -5.58 6.14
CA VAL A 173 2.46 -5.83 4.73
C VAL A 173 2.77 -7.31 4.51
N ALA A 174 3.52 -7.94 5.41
CA ALA A 174 3.81 -9.37 5.39
C ALA A 174 2.51 -10.19 5.52
N ALA A 175 1.61 -9.81 6.43
CA ALA A 175 0.30 -10.43 6.56
C ALA A 175 -0.52 -10.33 5.26
N ALA A 176 -0.54 -9.16 4.61
CA ALA A 176 -1.21 -8.96 3.32
C ALA A 176 -0.59 -9.81 2.19
N ALA A 177 0.70 -10.15 2.27
CA ALA A 177 1.37 -11.06 1.34
C ALA A 177 0.95 -12.53 1.56
N VAL A 178 0.86 -12.96 2.82
CA VAL A 178 0.67 -14.37 3.21
C VAL A 178 -0.81 -14.79 3.22
N LEU A 179 -1.71 -13.97 3.75
CA LEU A 179 -3.14 -14.32 3.93
C LEU A 179 -3.84 -14.81 2.64
N PRO A 180 -3.60 -14.20 1.46
CA PRO A 180 -4.17 -14.71 0.22
C PRO A 180 -3.56 -16.04 -0.24
N ALA A 181 -2.31 -16.33 0.12
CA ALA A 181 -1.62 -17.57 -0.24
C ALA A 181 -2.18 -18.77 0.54
N VAL A 182 -2.57 -18.57 1.80
CA VAL A 182 -3.18 -19.60 2.66
C VAL A 182 -4.71 -19.75 2.47
N GLY A 183 -5.29 -19.09 1.47
CA GLY A 183 -6.72 -19.19 1.16
C GLY A 183 -7.65 -18.34 2.03
N ALA A 184 -7.16 -17.73 3.12
CA ALA A 184 -7.93 -16.86 4.01
C ALA A 184 -8.38 -15.54 3.36
N GLY A 185 -7.72 -15.10 2.28
CA GLY A 185 -7.94 -13.78 1.66
C GLY A 185 -8.95 -13.70 0.51
N ARG A 186 -9.76 -14.73 0.23
CA ARG A 186 -10.59 -14.76 -1.01
C ARG A 186 -11.89 -13.94 -0.96
N ARG A 187 -12.31 -13.46 0.21
CA ARG A 187 -13.57 -12.69 0.33
C ARG A 187 -13.32 -11.23 -0.06
N THR A 188 -14.08 -10.72 -1.05
CA THR A 188 -14.05 -9.32 -1.52
C THR A 188 -14.29 -8.28 -0.41
N GLY A 189 -14.96 -8.65 0.68
CA GLY A 189 -15.11 -7.81 1.87
C GLY A 189 -13.78 -7.42 2.53
N SER A 190 -12.71 -8.21 2.35
CA SER A 190 -11.40 -7.94 2.96
C SER A 190 -10.75 -6.65 2.44
N VAL A 191 -10.87 -6.34 1.16
CA VAL A 191 -10.23 -5.16 0.56
C VAL A 191 -10.81 -3.87 1.15
N ARG A 192 -12.14 -3.79 1.28
CA ARG A 192 -12.80 -2.63 1.89
C ARG A 192 -12.44 -2.49 3.36
N ALA A 193 -12.47 -3.59 4.11
CA ALA A 193 -12.09 -3.58 5.52
C ALA A 193 -10.63 -3.10 5.71
N VAL A 194 -9.70 -3.59 4.89
CA VAL A 194 -8.29 -3.20 4.95
C VAL A 194 -8.08 -1.75 4.49
N ALA A 195 -8.83 -1.27 3.49
CA ALA A 195 -8.82 0.15 3.10
C ALA A 195 -9.30 1.06 4.23
N VAL A 196 -10.41 0.71 4.88
CA VAL A 196 -10.94 1.47 6.03
C VAL A 196 -9.96 1.43 7.19
N ALA A 197 -9.40 0.26 7.51
CA ALA A 197 -8.39 0.12 8.56
C ALA A 197 -7.12 0.94 8.25
N GLY A 198 -6.66 0.93 6.99
CA GLY A 198 -5.52 1.73 6.56
C GLY A 198 -5.76 3.23 6.70
N LEU A 199 -6.91 3.74 6.23
CA LEU A 199 -7.30 5.15 6.41
C LEU A 199 -7.46 5.52 7.89
N GLY A 200 -8.05 4.63 8.70
CA GLY A 200 -8.17 4.80 10.14
C GLY A 200 -6.81 4.88 10.83
N ALA A 201 -5.85 4.04 10.43
CA ALA A 201 -4.49 4.08 10.96
C ALA A 201 -3.77 5.40 10.62
N ILE A 202 -3.93 5.90 9.39
CA ILE A 202 -3.40 7.20 8.97
C ILE A 202 -4.00 8.32 9.83
N ALA A 203 -5.33 8.34 9.99
CA ALA A 203 -6.02 9.33 10.81
C ALA A 203 -5.57 9.27 12.28
N ALA A 204 -5.41 8.06 12.84
CA ALA A 204 -4.90 7.88 14.20
C ALA A 204 -3.47 8.38 14.36
N ALA A 205 -2.60 8.14 13.38
CA ALA A 205 -1.22 8.64 13.40
C ALA A 205 -1.16 10.18 13.35
N ILE A 206 -1.99 10.81 12.50
CA ILE A 206 -2.12 12.27 12.46
C ILE A 206 -2.59 12.81 13.81
N ALA A 207 -3.65 12.22 14.38
CA ALA A 207 -4.19 12.65 15.67
C ALA A 207 -3.13 12.51 16.79
N ALA A 208 -2.40 11.40 16.83
CA ALA A 208 -1.33 11.19 17.81
C ALA A 208 -0.22 12.25 17.67
N VAL A 209 0.23 12.54 16.46
CA VAL A 209 1.27 13.55 16.20
C VAL A 209 0.80 14.95 16.61
N LEU A 210 -0.44 15.33 16.26
CA LEU A 210 -1.00 16.62 16.65
C LEU A 210 -1.18 16.75 18.17
N LEU A 211 -1.59 15.69 18.86
CA LEU A 211 -1.71 15.67 20.32
C LEU A 211 -0.33 15.77 20.99
N LEU A 212 0.67 15.03 20.50
CA LEU A 212 2.03 15.08 21.02
C LEU A 212 2.71 16.43 20.74
N ALA A 213 2.47 17.03 19.58
CA ALA A 213 2.97 18.36 19.23
C ALA A 213 2.39 19.47 20.12
N ARG A 214 1.17 19.28 20.64
CA ARG A 214 0.52 20.21 21.59
C ARG A 214 0.93 20.01 23.03
N ALA A 215 1.49 18.85 23.38
CA ALA A 215 1.84 18.55 24.75
C ALA A 215 3.01 19.44 25.20
N GLU A 216 2.88 20.10 26.34
CA GLU A 216 3.93 20.93 26.92
C GLU A 216 5.18 20.11 27.27
N THR A 217 4.98 18.86 27.68
CA THR A 217 6.06 17.91 27.98
C THR A 217 5.67 16.51 27.53
N TRP A 218 6.66 15.74 27.06
CA TRP A 218 6.47 14.32 26.78
C TRP A 218 6.76 13.46 28.01
N PRO A 219 6.02 12.33 28.19
CA PRO A 219 6.38 11.29 29.14
C PRO A 219 7.87 10.92 29.01
N ARG A 220 8.51 10.62 30.15
CA ARG A 220 9.95 10.36 30.22
C ARG A 220 10.34 9.20 29.31
N GLU A 221 9.50 8.19 29.23
CA GLU A 221 9.67 6.97 28.44
C GLU A 221 9.77 7.27 26.94
N LEU A 222 9.05 8.29 26.45
CA LEU A 222 9.15 8.69 25.04
C LEU A 222 10.45 9.45 24.77
N ARG A 223 10.84 10.35 25.70
CA ARG A 223 12.05 11.19 25.57
C ARG A 223 13.35 10.41 25.59
N GLU A 224 13.38 9.27 26.27
CA GLU A 224 14.55 8.39 26.35
C GLU A 224 14.73 7.55 25.07
N THR A 225 13.75 7.51 24.17
CA THR A 225 13.91 6.83 22.87
C THR A 225 14.62 7.73 21.88
N GLU A 226 15.59 7.19 21.13
CA GLU A 226 16.26 7.94 20.04
C GLU A 226 15.27 8.46 18.99
N SER A 227 14.10 7.82 18.84
CA SER A 227 13.07 8.17 17.87
C SER A 227 12.20 9.38 18.26
N LEU A 228 12.09 9.71 19.55
CA LEU A 228 11.23 10.77 20.08
C LEU A 228 12.04 11.67 21.04
N SER A 229 13.15 12.17 20.52
CA SER A 229 14.05 13.07 21.25
C SER A 229 13.40 14.42 21.58
N TYR A 230 14.01 15.13 22.53
CA TYR A 230 13.65 16.52 22.85
C TYR A 230 13.68 17.43 21.62
N ALA A 231 14.68 17.28 20.75
CA ALA A 231 14.76 18.05 19.50
C ALA A 231 13.51 17.86 18.63
N ARG A 232 13.02 16.61 18.50
CA ARG A 232 11.80 16.33 17.74
C ARG A 232 10.55 16.97 18.37
N HIS A 233 10.45 16.94 19.69
CA HIS A 233 9.37 17.62 20.41
C HIS A 233 9.36 19.12 20.12
N SER A 234 10.53 19.78 20.20
CA SER A 234 10.68 21.20 19.86
C SER A 234 10.30 21.49 18.41
N LEU A 235 10.80 20.70 17.45
CA LEU A 235 10.47 20.87 16.03
C LEU A 235 8.96 20.73 15.76
N TRP A 236 8.29 19.79 16.41
CA TRP A 236 6.85 19.59 16.26
C TRP A 236 6.04 20.74 16.88
N SER A 237 6.45 21.22 18.05
CA SER A 237 5.85 22.38 18.70
C SER A 237 6.00 23.64 17.83
N ASP A 238 7.22 23.90 17.35
CA ASP A 238 7.53 25.03 16.47
C ASP A 238 6.69 24.99 15.19
N ALA A 239 6.56 23.81 14.57
CA ALA A 239 5.75 23.63 13.36
C ALA A 239 4.28 23.93 13.62
N LEU A 240 3.75 23.48 14.77
CA LEU A 240 2.37 23.72 15.13
C LEU A 240 2.10 25.20 15.46
N LEU A 241 3.05 25.89 16.09
CA LEU A 241 2.99 27.34 16.32
C LEU A 241 3.03 28.11 15.00
N LEU A 242 3.91 27.71 14.07
CA LEU A 242 3.95 28.32 12.75
C LEU A 242 2.65 28.08 11.96
N TRP A 243 2.10 26.87 12.05
CA TRP A 243 0.80 26.56 11.44
C TRP A 243 -0.33 27.38 12.08
N SER A 244 -0.36 27.54 13.41
CA SER A 244 -1.40 28.33 14.07
C SER A 244 -1.34 29.82 13.71
N ALA A 245 -0.16 30.36 13.43
CA ALA A 245 0.03 31.72 12.93
C ALA A 245 -0.43 31.89 11.46
N HIS A 246 -0.36 30.83 10.65
CA HIS A 246 -0.73 30.84 9.23
C HIS A 246 -1.69 29.69 8.87
N PRO A 247 -2.91 29.65 9.44
CA PRO A 247 -3.73 28.43 9.48
C PRO A 247 -4.22 27.96 8.11
N LEU A 248 -4.51 28.88 7.19
CA LEU A 248 -5.11 28.54 5.89
C LEU A 248 -4.06 28.23 4.83
N THR A 249 -3.11 29.15 4.64
CA THR A 249 -2.15 29.13 3.52
C THR A 249 -0.74 28.71 3.92
N GLY A 250 -0.46 28.61 5.22
CA GLY A 250 0.89 28.35 5.73
C GLY A 250 1.82 29.55 5.55
N ALA A 251 3.04 29.39 6.04
CA ALA A 251 4.07 30.42 5.99
C ALA A 251 4.90 30.41 4.69
N GLY A 252 4.62 29.47 3.78
CA GLY A 252 5.32 29.26 2.51
C GLY A 252 6.46 28.23 2.58
N PRO A 253 6.97 27.77 1.43
CA PRO A 253 8.00 26.74 1.38
C PRO A 253 9.31 27.19 2.03
N GLY A 254 9.89 26.30 2.84
CA GLY A 254 11.10 26.53 3.64
C GLY A 254 10.88 27.36 4.90
N ALA A 255 9.66 27.82 5.19
CA ALA A 255 9.42 28.75 6.30
C ALA A 255 9.65 28.13 7.67
N PHE A 256 9.48 26.82 7.78
CA PHE A 256 9.75 26.13 9.01
C PHE A 256 11.22 26.21 9.42
N TYR A 257 12.13 26.05 8.45
CA TYR A 257 13.57 26.14 8.70
C TYR A 257 13.96 27.51 9.25
N ASP A 258 13.43 28.60 8.67
CA ASP A 258 13.76 29.95 9.12
C ASP A 258 13.16 30.28 10.50
N TYR A 259 11.98 29.71 10.80
CA TYR A 259 11.25 29.92 12.04
C TYR A 259 11.90 29.19 13.23
N SER A 260 12.23 27.90 13.08
CA SER A 260 12.70 27.07 14.20
C SER A 260 14.20 27.25 14.46
N ALA A 261 14.56 27.65 15.68
CA ALA A 261 15.96 27.71 16.09
C ALA A 261 16.62 26.31 16.09
N THR A 262 15.85 25.27 16.48
CA THR A 262 16.30 23.87 16.46
C THR A 262 16.53 23.36 15.04
N ALA A 263 15.68 23.76 14.07
CA ALA A 263 15.90 23.36 12.68
C ALA A 263 17.18 23.96 12.08
N ARG A 264 17.56 25.17 12.51
CA ARG A 264 18.78 25.85 12.06
C ARG A 264 20.06 25.39 12.75
N SER A 265 19.96 24.79 13.93
CA SER A 265 21.15 24.42 14.70
C SER A 265 21.93 23.28 14.05
N GLU A 266 21.25 22.33 13.38
CA GLU A 266 21.89 21.13 12.84
C GLU A 266 21.23 20.69 11.52
N GLU A 267 22.04 20.36 10.51
CA GLU A 267 21.56 20.01 9.16
C GLU A 267 20.58 18.82 9.16
N HIS A 268 20.77 17.85 10.04
CA HIS A 268 19.89 16.67 10.11
C HIS A 268 18.54 16.95 10.79
N LEU A 269 18.38 18.12 11.42
CA LEU A 269 17.14 18.59 12.06
C LEU A 269 16.39 19.62 11.22
N ARG A 270 16.83 19.88 9.99
CA ARG A 270 16.27 20.91 9.09
C ARG A 270 14.79 20.74 8.75
N ALA A 271 14.20 19.58 9.00
CA ALA A 271 12.82 19.25 8.69
C ALA A 271 12.04 18.94 9.98
N VAL A 272 10.72 19.12 9.95
CA VAL A 272 9.85 18.88 11.11
C VAL A 272 9.90 17.41 11.59
N HIS A 273 10.36 16.47 10.76
CA HIS A 273 10.18 15.04 11.00
C HIS A 273 8.71 14.67 11.23
N SER A 274 7.82 15.24 10.42
CA SER A 274 6.42 14.84 10.30
C SER A 274 5.87 15.48 9.04
N SER A 275 5.47 14.70 8.04
CA SER A 275 4.97 15.26 6.78
C SER A 275 3.69 16.08 6.97
N ILE A 276 2.81 15.72 7.92
CA ILE A 276 1.59 16.50 8.15
C ILE A 276 1.88 17.85 8.82
N LEU A 277 2.79 17.89 9.79
CA LEU A 277 3.18 19.15 10.42
C LEU A 277 4.04 20.01 9.48
N GLN A 278 4.96 19.41 8.71
CA GLN A 278 5.76 20.10 7.69
C GLN A 278 4.86 20.77 6.65
N VAL A 279 3.92 20.02 6.07
CA VAL A 279 3.01 20.55 5.06
C VAL A 279 2.02 21.53 5.68
N GLY A 280 1.54 21.28 6.90
CA GLY A 280 0.63 22.18 7.61
C GLY A 280 1.28 23.52 7.95
N SER A 281 2.52 23.54 8.44
CA SER A 281 3.21 24.78 8.80
C SER A 281 3.56 25.62 7.57
N GLU A 282 3.97 24.99 6.46
CA GLU A 282 4.41 25.69 5.26
C GLU A 282 3.30 25.98 4.24
N PHE A 283 2.23 25.19 4.20
CA PHE A 283 1.12 25.35 3.23
C PHE A 283 -0.27 25.39 3.86
N GLY A 284 -0.34 25.39 5.20
CA GLY A 284 -1.58 25.54 5.95
C GLY A 284 -2.54 24.37 5.79
N LEU A 285 -3.80 24.63 6.10
CA LEU A 285 -4.89 23.68 5.94
C LEU A 285 -5.04 23.23 4.48
N LEU A 286 -4.79 24.10 3.51
CA LEU A 286 -4.90 23.75 2.09
C LEU A 286 -3.90 22.67 1.68
N GLY A 287 -2.63 22.83 2.06
CA GLY A 287 -1.61 21.82 1.81
C GLY A 287 -1.90 20.52 2.55
N ALA A 288 -2.30 20.62 3.82
CA ALA A 288 -2.65 19.45 4.63
C ALA A 288 -3.80 18.66 3.99
N LEU A 289 -4.90 19.32 3.60
CA LEU A 289 -6.03 18.66 2.93
C LEU A 289 -5.61 18.01 1.61
N LEU A 290 -4.78 18.69 0.81
CA LEU A 290 -4.32 18.14 -0.45
C LEU A 290 -3.45 16.89 -0.25
N LEU A 291 -2.57 16.90 0.76
CA LEU A 291 -1.81 15.72 1.18
C LEU A 291 -2.78 14.58 1.55
N LEU A 292 -3.78 14.83 2.39
CA LEU A 292 -4.78 13.81 2.79
C LEU A 292 -5.54 13.24 1.60
N VAL A 293 -5.91 14.07 0.62
CA VAL A 293 -6.57 13.62 -0.61
C VAL A 293 -5.63 12.72 -1.43
N VAL A 294 -4.34 13.04 -1.53
CA VAL A 294 -3.35 12.17 -2.18
C VAL A 294 -3.20 10.83 -1.45
N LEU A 295 -3.15 10.84 -0.11
CA LEU A 295 -3.10 9.62 0.71
C LEU A 295 -4.34 8.75 0.48
N ALA A 296 -5.53 9.33 0.55
CA ALA A 296 -6.77 8.62 0.29
C ALA A 296 -6.85 8.10 -1.15
N ALA A 297 -6.45 8.91 -2.13
CA ALA A 297 -6.42 8.51 -3.54
C ALA A 297 -5.49 7.30 -3.77
N GLY A 298 -4.34 7.24 -3.08
CA GLY A 298 -3.43 6.09 -3.13
C GLY A 298 -4.08 4.80 -2.62
N VAL A 299 -4.76 4.85 -1.47
CA VAL A 299 -5.53 3.72 -0.91
C VAL A 299 -6.61 3.27 -1.89
N LEU A 300 -7.43 4.20 -2.37
CA LEU A 300 -8.55 3.93 -3.28
C LEU A 300 -8.06 3.40 -4.63
N LEU A 301 -6.89 3.85 -5.07
CA LEU A 301 -6.28 3.36 -6.30
C LEU A 301 -5.80 1.91 -6.16
N ALA A 302 -5.06 1.60 -5.10
CA ALA A 302 -4.65 0.22 -4.82
C ALA A 302 -5.87 -0.71 -4.68
N ALA A 303 -6.94 -0.26 -4.01
CA ALA A 303 -8.17 -1.02 -3.80
C ALA A 303 -8.93 -1.40 -5.09
N ARG A 304 -8.59 -0.82 -6.25
CA ARG A 304 -9.27 -1.08 -7.53
C ARG A 304 -8.76 -2.29 -8.29
N GLY A 305 -7.59 -2.80 -7.93
CA GLY A 305 -7.00 -3.98 -8.54
C GLY A 305 -7.66 -5.28 -8.09
N ASP A 306 -7.02 -6.40 -8.43
CA ASP A 306 -7.45 -7.69 -7.93
C ASP A 306 -7.28 -7.75 -6.40
N PRO A 307 -8.14 -8.48 -5.66
CA PRO A 307 -8.16 -8.42 -4.19
C PRO A 307 -6.79 -8.67 -3.56
N GLY A 308 -6.03 -9.58 -4.16
CA GLY A 308 -4.70 -9.89 -3.73
C GLY A 308 -3.69 -8.74 -3.79
N PRO A 309 -3.31 -8.30 -5.01
CA PRO A 309 -2.50 -7.11 -5.20
C PRO A 309 -3.01 -5.87 -4.45
N ALA A 310 -4.34 -5.68 -4.40
CA ALA A 310 -4.96 -4.57 -3.70
C ALA A 310 -4.62 -4.55 -2.20
N LEU A 311 -4.73 -5.69 -1.51
CA LEU A 311 -4.38 -5.79 -0.08
C LEU A 311 -2.92 -5.39 0.19
N LEU A 312 -1.99 -5.85 -0.65
CA LEU A 312 -0.57 -5.50 -0.56
C LEU A 312 -0.34 -4.00 -0.78
N GLY A 313 -0.95 -3.43 -1.83
CA GLY A 313 -0.82 -2.02 -2.14
C GLY A 313 -1.39 -1.11 -1.06
N ILE A 314 -2.56 -1.44 -0.52
CA ILE A 314 -3.18 -0.71 0.58
C ILE A 314 -2.29 -0.77 1.83
N ALA A 315 -1.83 -1.97 2.22
CA ALA A 315 -1.01 -2.14 3.41
C ALA A 315 0.31 -1.35 3.30
N ALA A 316 1.01 -1.45 2.17
CA ALA A 316 2.29 -0.78 1.95
C ALA A 316 2.15 0.74 1.87
N TRP A 317 1.11 1.25 1.21
CA TRP A 317 0.83 2.67 1.13
C TRP A 317 0.42 3.25 2.49
N SER A 318 -0.44 2.54 3.23
CA SER A 318 -0.85 2.97 4.58
C SER A 318 0.31 2.92 5.56
N ALA A 319 1.19 1.92 5.46
CA ALA A 319 2.42 1.85 6.24
C ALA A 319 3.33 3.07 5.99
N LEU A 320 3.57 3.42 4.72
CA LEU A 320 4.34 4.63 4.41
C LEU A 320 3.67 5.89 4.95
N ALA A 321 2.37 6.03 4.77
CA ALA A 321 1.63 7.20 5.24
C ALA A 321 1.73 7.35 6.77
N VAL A 322 1.50 6.27 7.53
CA VAL A 322 1.65 6.27 9.00
C VAL A 322 3.07 6.63 9.40
N HIS A 323 4.09 6.02 8.77
CA HIS A 323 5.49 6.32 9.06
C HIS A 323 5.83 7.80 8.77
N SER A 324 5.28 8.34 7.67
CA SER A 324 5.44 9.74 7.27
C SER A 324 4.64 10.73 8.12
N MET A 325 3.78 10.28 9.05
CA MET A 325 3.20 11.20 10.04
C MET A 325 4.20 11.45 11.18
N ILE A 326 5.09 10.49 11.44
CA ILE A 326 6.12 10.54 12.49
C ILE A 326 7.49 10.95 11.90
N ASP A 327 7.57 11.10 10.58
CA ASP A 327 8.78 11.50 9.88
C ASP A 327 8.48 12.20 8.54
N HIS A 328 9.49 12.66 7.80
CA HIS A 328 9.33 13.47 6.58
C HIS A 328 9.63 12.68 5.28
N LEU A 329 9.13 11.44 5.21
CA LEU A 329 9.55 10.47 4.17
C LEU A 329 9.13 10.84 2.74
N TYR A 330 8.10 11.67 2.58
CA TYR A 330 7.66 12.14 1.26
C TYR A 330 8.64 13.12 0.59
N GLU A 331 9.64 13.62 1.32
CA GLU A 331 10.72 14.43 0.76
C GLU A 331 11.79 13.60 0.04
N PHE A 332 11.77 12.27 0.18
CA PHE A 332 12.76 11.37 -0.42
C PHE A 332 12.21 10.75 -1.71
N PRO A 333 12.63 11.22 -2.91
CA PRO A 333 12.00 10.83 -4.17
C PRO A 333 12.02 9.32 -4.40
N VAL A 334 13.08 8.62 -3.97
CA VAL A 334 13.18 7.16 -4.11
C VAL A 334 12.07 6.43 -3.33
N VAL A 335 11.72 6.89 -2.12
CA VAL A 335 10.64 6.31 -1.32
C VAL A 335 9.30 6.51 -2.03
N VAL A 336 9.08 7.72 -2.55
CA VAL A 336 7.85 8.10 -3.25
C VAL A 336 7.68 7.35 -4.58
N ILE A 337 8.77 7.17 -5.35
CA ILE A 337 8.78 6.38 -6.59
C ILE A 337 8.43 4.92 -6.28
N LEU A 338 9.04 4.31 -5.27
CA LEU A 338 8.76 2.92 -4.89
C LEU A 338 7.30 2.75 -4.43
N ALA A 339 6.80 3.70 -3.64
CA ALA A 339 5.41 3.69 -3.19
C ALA A 339 4.44 3.85 -4.36
N GLY A 340 4.72 4.78 -5.28
CA GLY A 340 3.96 4.94 -6.52
C GLY A 340 3.97 3.67 -7.36
N LEU A 341 5.13 2.99 -7.45
CA LEU A 341 5.27 1.73 -8.18
C LEU A 341 4.38 0.64 -7.56
N VAL A 342 4.40 0.48 -6.24
CA VAL A 342 3.55 -0.47 -5.51
C VAL A 342 2.06 -0.17 -5.74
N VAL A 343 1.62 1.09 -5.55
CA VAL A 343 0.22 1.49 -5.75
C VAL A 343 -0.20 1.31 -7.21
N GLY A 344 0.66 1.67 -8.16
CA GLY A 344 0.42 1.57 -9.59
C GLY A 344 0.26 0.12 -10.05
N TRP A 345 1.11 -0.77 -9.55
CA TRP A 345 1.03 -2.20 -9.83
C TRP A 345 -0.18 -2.83 -9.14
N ALA A 346 -0.40 -2.55 -7.86
CA ALA A 346 -1.52 -3.08 -7.09
C ALA A 346 -2.88 -2.68 -7.67
N GLY A 347 -3.02 -1.44 -8.16
CA GLY A 347 -4.23 -0.92 -8.78
C GLY A 347 -4.42 -1.29 -10.25
N ALA A 348 -3.44 -1.95 -10.88
CA ALA A 348 -3.56 -2.40 -12.26
C ALA A 348 -4.53 -3.59 -12.37
N ARG A 349 -5.33 -3.60 -13.44
CA ARG A 349 -6.20 -4.74 -13.78
C ARG A 349 -5.57 -5.54 -14.91
N PRO A 350 -5.58 -6.88 -14.83
CA PRO A 350 -5.15 -7.70 -15.94
C PRO A 350 -6.02 -7.41 -17.17
N PRO A 351 -5.45 -7.43 -18.39
CA PRO A 351 -6.24 -7.39 -19.62
C PRO A 351 -7.25 -8.54 -19.57
N ARG A 352 -8.54 -8.24 -19.78
CA ARG A 352 -9.50 -9.32 -20.00
C ARG A 352 -9.09 -10.06 -21.27
N PRO A 353 -8.95 -11.40 -21.24
CA PRO A 353 -8.69 -12.16 -22.45
C PRO A 353 -9.75 -11.80 -23.49
N THR A 354 -9.33 -11.22 -24.61
CA THR A 354 -10.18 -11.05 -25.80
C THR A 354 -10.16 -12.38 -26.56
N GLY A 355 -10.62 -13.45 -25.91
CA GLY A 355 -10.93 -14.68 -26.64
C GLY A 355 -12.04 -14.38 -27.65
N PRO A 356 -12.10 -15.10 -28.79
CA PRO A 356 -13.30 -15.09 -29.61
C PRO A 356 -14.49 -15.36 -28.67
N PRO A 357 -15.65 -14.69 -28.87
CA PRO A 357 -16.83 -15.02 -28.09
C PRO A 357 -16.98 -16.54 -28.15
N ILE A 358 -16.89 -17.21 -27.01
CA ILE A 358 -17.19 -18.64 -26.92
C ILE A 358 -18.53 -18.76 -27.65
N PRO A 359 -18.62 -19.52 -28.76
CA PRO A 359 -19.86 -19.66 -29.48
C PRO A 359 -20.91 -20.00 -28.44
N THR A 360 -21.84 -19.07 -28.20
CA THR A 360 -22.92 -19.26 -27.23
C THR A 360 -23.48 -20.62 -27.58
N ALA A 361 -23.36 -21.57 -26.65
CA ALA A 361 -23.44 -23.00 -26.88
C ALA A 361 -24.34 -23.29 -28.07
N LEU A 362 -23.80 -24.00 -29.09
CA LEU A 362 -24.61 -24.53 -30.19
C LEU A 362 -25.96 -24.92 -29.61
N PRO A 363 -27.07 -24.37 -30.13
CA PRO A 363 -28.40 -24.50 -29.52
C PRO A 363 -28.51 -25.93 -29.03
N GLN A 364 -28.69 -26.09 -27.71
CA GLN A 364 -28.73 -27.43 -27.10
C GLN A 364 -29.62 -28.27 -28.00
N ALA A 365 -29.04 -29.31 -28.60
CA ALA A 365 -29.79 -30.21 -29.45
C ALA A 365 -31.06 -30.55 -28.66
N PRO A 366 -32.26 -30.40 -29.27
CA PRO A 366 -33.52 -30.56 -28.56
C PRO A 366 -33.41 -31.82 -27.72
N SER A 367 -33.57 -31.66 -26.41
CA SER A 367 -33.47 -32.76 -25.47
C SER A 367 -34.24 -33.93 -26.07
N PRO A 368 -33.61 -35.10 -26.28
CA PRO A 368 -34.30 -36.22 -26.93
C PRO A 368 -35.64 -36.38 -26.23
N ALA A 369 -36.72 -36.30 -27.03
CA ALA A 369 -38.07 -36.38 -26.51
C ALA A 369 -38.12 -37.56 -25.55
N LYS A 370 -38.55 -37.30 -24.30
CA LYS A 370 -38.72 -38.36 -23.30
C LYS A 370 -39.47 -39.50 -23.98
N SER A 371 -38.82 -40.65 -24.08
CA SER A 371 -39.47 -41.87 -24.55
C SER A 371 -40.75 -42.07 -23.72
N PRO A 372 -41.90 -42.39 -24.33
CA PRO A 372 -43.15 -42.69 -23.62
C PRO A 372 -43.07 -43.84 -22.61
N SER A 373 -41.94 -44.56 -22.52
CA SER A 373 -41.76 -45.73 -21.65
C SER A 373 -41.62 -45.42 -20.16
N ASP A 374 -41.39 -44.17 -19.75
CA ASP A 374 -41.15 -43.84 -18.32
C ASP A 374 -42.43 -43.47 -17.54
N ALA A 375 -43.61 -43.64 -18.15
CA ALA A 375 -44.89 -43.35 -17.50
C ALA A 375 -45.43 -44.48 -16.59
N CYS A 376 -44.76 -45.65 -16.53
CA CYS A 376 -45.29 -46.83 -15.85
C CYS A 376 -44.28 -47.48 -14.89
N SER A 377 -43.83 -46.71 -13.90
CA SER A 377 -43.07 -47.20 -12.73
C SER A 377 -43.34 -46.22 -11.60
N GLY A 378 -44.46 -46.37 -10.89
CA GLY A 378 -44.50 -47.06 -9.59
C GLY A 378 -43.83 -46.17 -8.53
N GLN A 379 -44.52 -45.34 -7.75
CA GLN A 379 -45.60 -45.66 -6.82
C GLN A 379 -45.33 -46.91 -5.96
N GLN A 380 -44.24 -46.93 -5.20
CA GLN A 380 -44.04 -47.74 -3.98
C GLN A 380 -43.21 -46.89 -3.01
N SER A 381 -43.81 -46.40 -1.91
CA SER A 381 -43.74 -46.94 -0.53
C SER A 381 -42.31 -46.81 0.06
N HIS A 382 -42.01 -46.39 1.29
CA HIS A 382 -42.64 -46.42 2.60
C HIS A 382 -41.94 -45.32 3.45
N ARG A 383 -42.65 -44.51 4.25
CA ARG A 383 -42.82 -44.68 5.71
C ARG A 383 -41.65 -45.37 6.45
N GLY A 384 -40.95 -44.60 7.29
CA GLY A 384 -40.16 -45.11 8.43
C GLY A 384 -39.17 -44.03 8.91
N SER A 385 -39.45 -43.26 9.97
CA SER A 385 -39.39 -43.62 11.39
C SER A 385 -37.95 -43.69 11.96
N ARG A 386 -37.73 -42.82 12.97
CA ARG A 386 -36.84 -42.96 14.15
C ARG A 386 -35.34 -42.62 14.05
N GLY A 387 -34.89 -41.99 15.14
CA GLY A 387 -33.50 -41.88 15.60
C GLY A 387 -32.97 -40.46 15.42
N GLY A 388 -32.93 -39.56 16.42
CA GLY A 388 -32.52 -39.81 17.81
C GLY A 388 -30.99 -39.81 17.87
N GLY A 389 -30.39 -38.67 18.24
CA GLY A 389 -28.93 -38.58 18.37
C GLY A 389 -28.42 -37.14 18.54
N GLN A 390 -28.65 -36.55 19.72
CA GLN A 390 -27.76 -35.52 20.24
C GLN A 390 -26.38 -36.14 20.52
N PRO A 391 -25.28 -35.43 20.24
CA PRO A 391 -24.07 -35.58 21.02
C PRO A 391 -23.84 -34.32 21.87
N LEU A 392 -24.11 -34.51 23.15
CA LEU A 392 -23.28 -34.12 24.31
C LEU A 392 -22.43 -32.85 24.18
N ARG A 393 -22.84 -31.85 24.98
CA ARG A 393 -21.97 -30.86 25.60
C ARG A 393 -20.86 -31.59 26.36
N GLY A 394 -19.63 -31.44 25.88
CA GLY A 394 -18.44 -31.74 26.66
C GLY A 394 -18.06 -30.53 27.51
N GLU A 395 -18.33 -30.63 28.81
CA GLU A 395 -17.66 -29.86 29.84
C GLU A 395 -16.16 -30.23 29.85
N PHE A 396 -15.30 -29.23 29.74
CA PHE A 396 -13.88 -29.32 30.11
C PHE A 396 -13.61 -28.08 30.97
N SER A 397 -13.72 -28.25 32.29
CA SER A 397 -12.61 -28.51 33.21
C SER A 397 -11.73 -27.28 33.41
N GLU A 398 -12.06 -26.57 34.48
CA GLU A 398 -11.13 -25.76 35.26
C GLU A 398 -9.79 -26.48 35.45
N ARG A 399 -8.70 -25.86 35.01
CA ARG A 399 -7.37 -26.08 35.56
C ARG A 399 -6.69 -24.74 35.82
N SER A 400 -6.64 -24.42 37.11
CA SER A 400 -5.42 -24.10 37.83
C SER A 400 -4.53 -23.00 37.25
N ARG A 401 -4.73 -21.80 37.78
CA ARG A 401 -3.74 -20.71 37.79
C ARG A 401 -2.51 -21.13 38.60
N PRO A 402 -1.27 -21.05 38.08
CA PRO A 402 -0.10 -20.91 38.91
C PRO A 402 0.02 -19.45 39.38
N ARG A 403 -0.01 -19.25 40.71
CA ARG A 403 0.57 -18.06 41.34
C ARG A 403 2.06 -18.07 41.01
N LEU A 404 2.52 -17.07 40.24
CA LEU A 404 3.93 -16.73 40.18
C LEU A 404 4.18 -15.52 41.07
N SER A 405 5.23 -15.68 41.84
CA SER A 405 5.64 -14.91 43.00
C SER A 405 6.04 -13.49 42.64
N ARG A 406 5.71 -12.55 43.53
CA ARG A 406 6.34 -11.23 43.59
C ARG A 406 7.81 -11.42 43.95
N GLU A 407 8.71 -11.11 43.03
CA GLU A 407 10.08 -10.75 43.36
C GLU A 407 10.12 -9.29 43.83
N VAL A 408 10.71 -9.10 45.00
CA VAL A 408 11.06 -7.81 45.60
C VAL A 408 12.50 -7.50 45.17
N PRO A 409 12.79 -6.37 44.51
CA PRO A 409 14.17 -5.98 44.27
C PRO A 409 14.80 -5.40 45.56
N PRO A 410 16.12 -5.61 45.76
CA PRO A 410 16.84 -4.99 46.85
C PRO A 410 16.99 -3.49 46.60
N ARG A 411 16.88 -2.72 47.69
CA ARG A 411 17.26 -1.30 47.71
C ARG A 411 18.78 -1.20 47.72
N SER A 412 19.33 -0.42 46.80
CA SER A 412 20.63 0.23 46.90
C SER A 412 20.48 1.66 46.43
#